data_AF-A0AB38TBG2-F1
#
_entry.id   AF-A0AB38TBG2-F1
#
_cell.length_a   1.000
_cell.length_b   1.000
_cell.length_c   1.000
_cell.angle_alpha   90.00
_cell.angle_beta   90.00
_cell.angle_gamma   90.00
#
_symmetry.space_group_name_H-M   'P 1'
#
loop_
_entity.id
_entity.type
_entity.pdbx_description
1 polymer ?
#
loop_
_entity_poly.entity_id
_entity_poly.type
_entity_poly.pdbx_seq_one_letter_code
_entity_poly.pdbx_strand_id
1 'polypeptide(L)'
;MAGNKSSLSMLDWAAQIHGPDCAGFGPAREVAALSLPEGVADEVVAYGLEARQVYNGLKRLIGQVAGLMILLQASGRREVLDLPSIASAAELFDELRERLSKLRTTSRLDVHLQQLISAHRLVGTCLAVLREQQAAKNTPDLAEPLGNLSAAYRHLQSASEDRFGMTMVDFRHSCCNCGAEGRLSSV
;
A
#
# COMPACT_ATOMS: atom_id res chain seq x y z
N MET A 1 -44.52 -15.48 -17.20
CA MET A 1 -43.29 -16.29 -17.27
C MET A 1 -42.15 -15.40 -17.75
N ALA A 2 -41.07 -15.37 -16.95
CA ALA A 2 -39.70 -14.90 -17.24
C ALA A 2 -39.50 -13.48 -17.80
N GLY A 3 -38.62 -12.64 -17.29
CA GLY A 3 -37.57 -12.81 -16.29
C GLY A 3 -36.79 -11.49 -16.23
N ASN A 4 -36.57 -11.06 -15.00
CA ASN A 4 -35.94 -9.83 -14.55
C ASN A 4 -34.65 -9.48 -15.32
N LYS A 5 -34.56 -8.29 -15.93
CA LYS A 5 -33.30 -7.73 -16.43
C LYS A 5 -32.50 -7.27 -15.22
N SER A 6 -31.59 -8.13 -14.76
CA SER A 6 -30.59 -7.85 -13.73
C SER A 6 -29.89 -6.51 -14.01
N SER A 7 -30.23 -5.46 -13.26
CA SER A 7 -29.41 -4.27 -13.15
C SER A 7 -28.28 -4.59 -12.18
N LEU A 8 -27.11 -4.91 -12.72
CA LEU A 8 -25.89 -5.01 -11.91
C LEU A 8 -25.67 -3.66 -11.22
N SER A 9 -25.46 -3.71 -9.90
CA SER A 9 -25.19 -2.52 -9.12
C SER A 9 -23.79 -1.98 -9.44
N MET A 10 -23.53 -0.71 -9.14
CA MET A 10 -22.21 -0.09 -9.34
C MET A 10 -21.07 -0.86 -8.62
N LEU A 11 -21.40 -1.63 -7.58
CA LEU A 11 -20.47 -2.50 -6.85
C LEU A 11 -20.17 -3.81 -7.60
N ASP A 12 -21.15 -4.35 -8.33
CA ASP A 12 -20.93 -5.53 -9.21
C ASP A 12 -20.04 -5.18 -10.40
N TRP A 13 -20.06 -3.91 -10.83
CA TRP A 13 -19.15 -3.40 -11.86
C TRP A 13 -17.71 -3.35 -11.34
N ALA A 14 -17.48 -2.88 -10.10
CA ALA A 14 -16.16 -2.80 -9.49
C ALA A 14 -15.46 -4.17 -9.35
N ALA A 15 -16.23 -5.23 -9.11
CA ALA A 15 -15.73 -6.61 -9.10
C ALA A 15 -15.38 -7.16 -10.49
N GLN A 16 -15.90 -6.56 -11.57
CA GLN A 16 -15.68 -6.97 -12.97
C GLN A 16 -14.52 -6.23 -13.67
N ILE A 17 -13.94 -5.20 -13.04
CA ILE A 17 -12.84 -4.43 -13.66
C ILE A 17 -11.54 -5.26 -13.75
N HIS A 18 -11.40 -6.34 -12.96
CA HIS A 18 -10.19 -7.16 -12.94
C HIS A 18 -10.53 -8.66 -12.95
N GLY A 19 -10.14 -9.36 -14.03
CA GLY A 19 -10.02 -10.82 -13.99
C GLY A 19 -8.80 -11.26 -13.17
N PRO A 20 -8.74 -12.52 -12.71
CA PRO A 20 -7.58 -13.07 -11.99
C PRO A 20 -6.26 -13.00 -12.79
N ASP A 21 -6.35 -12.85 -14.11
CA ASP A 21 -5.22 -12.70 -15.03
C ASP A 21 -4.99 -11.24 -15.47
N CYS A 22 -5.58 -10.26 -14.77
CA CYS A 22 -5.42 -8.85 -15.11
C CYS A 22 -3.97 -8.39 -14.85
N ALA A 23 -3.24 -8.08 -15.93
CA ALA A 23 -1.99 -7.32 -15.89
C ALA A 23 -2.26 -5.88 -15.44
N GLY A 24 -2.46 -5.68 -14.14
CA GLY A 24 -2.56 -4.35 -13.55
C GLY A 24 -1.26 -3.57 -13.76
N PHE A 25 -1.40 -2.38 -14.36
CA PHE A 25 -0.36 -1.40 -14.76
C PHE A 25 0.37 -1.65 -16.08
N GLY A 26 -0.30 -1.28 -17.19
CA GLY A 26 0.33 -0.95 -18.49
C GLY A 26 1.01 -2.12 -19.21
N PRO A 27 1.50 -1.92 -20.46
CA PRO A 27 2.42 -2.89 -21.05
C PRO A 27 3.55 -3.11 -20.05
N ALA A 28 4.01 -4.35 -19.88
CA ALA A 28 5.15 -4.68 -19.02
C ALA A 28 6.26 -3.69 -19.33
N ARG A 29 6.37 -2.63 -18.50
CA ARG A 29 7.39 -1.62 -18.66
C ARG A 29 8.67 -2.40 -18.48
N GLU A 30 9.46 -2.45 -19.54
CA GLU A 30 10.77 -3.09 -19.56
C GLU A 30 11.40 -2.87 -18.20
N VAL A 31 11.53 -3.96 -17.42
CA VAL A 31 12.00 -3.88 -16.04
C VAL A 31 13.40 -3.33 -16.19
N ALA A 32 13.57 -2.03 -15.98
CA ALA A 32 14.84 -1.37 -16.19
C ALA A 32 15.86 -2.19 -15.42
N ALA A 33 16.81 -2.78 -16.16
CA ALA A 33 17.79 -3.66 -15.59
C ALA A 33 18.42 -2.91 -14.41
N LEU A 34 18.34 -3.50 -13.21
CA LEU A 34 18.96 -2.94 -12.03
C LEU A 34 20.47 -2.92 -12.28
N SER A 35 21.01 -1.78 -12.69
CA SER A 35 22.45 -1.55 -12.68
C SER A 35 22.85 -1.31 -11.23
N LEU A 36 23.31 -2.36 -10.56
CA LEU A 36 23.90 -2.23 -9.23
C LEU A 36 25.14 -1.32 -9.32
N PRO A 37 25.32 -0.35 -8.41
CA PRO A 37 26.49 0.52 -8.45
C PRO A 37 27.77 -0.28 -8.21
N GLU A 38 28.83 0.02 -8.97
CA GLU A 38 30.17 -0.48 -8.67
C GLU A 38 30.62 -0.01 -7.27
N GLY A 39 31.17 -0.94 -6.47
CA GLY A 39 31.72 -0.63 -5.14
C GLY A 39 30.78 -0.81 -3.94
N VAL A 40 29.58 -1.36 -4.12
CA VAL A 40 28.70 -1.79 -3.02
C VAL A 40 29.07 -3.22 -2.59
N ALA A 41 29.24 -3.44 -1.28
CA ALA A 41 29.53 -4.77 -0.75
C ALA A 41 28.37 -5.76 -1.02
N ASP A 42 28.69 -7.01 -1.35
CA ASP A 42 27.71 -8.06 -1.69
C ASP A 42 26.59 -8.22 -0.65
N GLU A 43 26.92 -8.07 0.64
CA GLU A 43 25.97 -8.12 1.74
C GLU A 43 24.90 -7.01 1.68
N VAL A 44 25.28 -5.80 1.23
CA VAL A 44 24.37 -4.66 1.06
C VAL A 44 23.50 -4.87 -0.18
N VAL A 45 24.06 -5.46 -1.24
CA VAL A 45 23.31 -5.85 -2.44
C VAL A 45 22.25 -6.89 -2.09
N ALA A 46 22.64 -7.97 -1.39
CA ALA A 46 21.74 -9.03 -0.97
C ALA A 46 20.61 -8.48 -0.08
N TYR A 47 20.94 -7.63 0.90
CA TYR A 47 19.95 -6.94 1.71
C TYR A 47 19.00 -6.09 0.86
N GLY A 48 19.54 -5.27 -0.04
CA GLY A 48 18.74 -4.34 -0.84
C GLY A 48 17.73 -5.06 -1.75
N LEU A 49 18.12 -6.19 -2.36
CA LEU A 49 17.23 -7.00 -3.19
C LEU A 49 16.08 -7.63 -2.39
N GLU A 50 16.36 -8.14 -1.19
CA GLU A 50 15.32 -8.70 -0.30
C GLU A 50 14.42 -7.61 0.29
N ALA A 51 15.01 -6.51 0.75
CA ALA A 51 14.29 -5.37 1.29
C ALA A 51 13.38 -4.72 0.23
N ARG A 52 13.77 -4.74 -1.06
CA ARG A 52 12.92 -4.28 -2.17
C ARG A 52 11.61 -5.03 -2.25
N GLN A 53 11.63 -6.35 -2.06
CA GLN A 53 10.43 -7.18 -2.10
C GLN A 53 9.47 -6.79 -0.96
N VAL A 54 10.01 -6.59 0.24
CA VAL A 54 9.24 -6.10 1.40
C VAL A 54 8.70 -4.70 1.15
N TYR A 55 9.52 -3.78 0.65
CA TYR A 55 9.13 -2.40 0.34
C TYR A 55 7.95 -2.36 -0.64
N ASN A 56 8.03 -3.11 -1.75
CA ASN A 56 6.97 -3.15 -2.75
C ASN A 56 5.69 -3.79 -2.20
N GLY A 57 5.82 -4.82 -1.36
CA GLY A 57 4.69 -5.43 -0.68
C GLY A 57 4.02 -4.45 0.30
N LEU A 58 4.79 -3.70 1.09
CA LEU A 58 4.28 -2.67 1.99
C LEU A 58 3.59 -1.54 1.21
N LYS A 59 4.16 -1.10 0.08
CA LYS A 59 3.54 -0.12 -0.82
C LYS A 59 2.18 -0.58 -1.31
N ARG A 60 2.09 -1.85 -1.75
CA ARG A 60 0.83 -2.47 -2.18
C ARG A 60 -0.16 -2.57 -1.03
N LEU A 61 0.28 -3.03 0.14
CA LEU A 61 -0.58 -3.20 1.31
C LEU A 61 -1.14 -1.86 1.82
N ILE A 62 -0.32 -0.82 1.90
CA ILE A 62 -0.76 0.55 2.23
C ILE A 62 -1.84 1.02 1.24
N GLY A 63 -1.62 0.80 -0.06
CA GLY A 63 -2.61 1.14 -1.09
C GLY A 63 -3.94 0.40 -0.94
N GLN A 64 -3.88 -0.90 -0.64
CA GLN A 64 -5.08 -1.72 -0.40
C GLN A 64 -5.87 -1.23 0.82
N VAL A 65 -5.18 -0.99 1.94
CA VAL A 65 -5.80 -0.48 3.17
C VAL A 65 -6.37 0.93 2.97
N ALA A 66 -5.66 1.80 2.25
CA ALA A 66 -6.16 3.14 1.90
C ALA A 66 -7.46 3.04 1.08
N GLY A 67 -7.48 2.18 0.07
CA GLY A 67 -8.66 1.96 -0.77
C GLY A 67 -9.87 1.50 0.05
N LEU A 68 -9.69 0.55 0.98
CA LEU A 68 -10.75 0.10 1.88
C LEU A 68 -11.30 1.24 2.75
N MET A 69 -10.43 2.06 3.34
CA MET A 69 -10.85 3.20 4.16
C MET A 69 -11.58 4.26 3.33
N ILE A 70 -11.13 4.53 2.10
CA ILE A 70 -11.81 5.46 1.19
C ILE A 70 -13.20 4.94 0.82
N LEU A 71 -13.31 3.65 0.46
CA LEU A 71 -14.60 3.03 0.13
C LEU A 71 -15.56 3.08 1.32
N LEU A 72 -15.07 2.83 2.53
CA LEU A 72 -15.88 2.88 3.74
C LEU A 72 -16.40 4.30 4.02
N GLN A 73 -15.54 5.33 3.86
CA GLN A 73 -15.93 6.73 4.00
C GLN A 73 -16.90 7.21 2.92
N ALA A 74 -16.63 6.85 1.66
CA ALA A 74 -17.39 7.35 0.51
C ALA A 74 -18.76 6.68 0.38
N SER A 75 -18.84 5.37 0.63
CA SER A 75 -20.10 4.63 0.49
C SER A 75 -20.98 4.76 1.73
N GLY A 76 -20.39 4.94 2.92
CA GLY A 76 -21.08 4.78 4.20
C GLY A 76 -21.62 3.37 4.41
N ARG A 77 -21.30 2.41 3.53
CA ARG A 77 -21.81 1.04 3.56
C ARG A 77 -20.80 0.12 4.22
N ARG A 78 -21.28 -0.61 5.22
CA ARG A 78 -20.48 -1.59 5.97
C ARG A 78 -20.12 -2.83 5.15
N GLU A 79 -20.85 -3.08 4.06
CA GLU A 79 -20.60 -4.17 3.09
C GLU A 79 -19.15 -4.17 2.56
N VAL A 80 -18.49 -3.00 2.56
CA VAL A 80 -17.07 -2.85 2.22
C VAL A 80 -16.17 -3.68 3.15
N LEU A 81 -16.57 -3.85 4.41
CA LEU A 81 -15.83 -4.62 5.41
C LEU A 81 -15.94 -6.13 5.16
N ASP A 82 -16.95 -6.59 4.44
CA ASP A 82 -17.14 -8.01 4.11
C ASP A 82 -16.48 -8.41 2.78
N LEU A 83 -15.77 -7.48 2.15
CA LEU A 83 -15.05 -7.76 0.91
C LEU A 83 -13.88 -8.72 1.17
N PRO A 84 -13.61 -9.66 0.23
CA PRO A 84 -12.43 -10.53 0.28
C PRO A 84 -11.10 -9.75 0.45
N SER A 85 -11.09 -8.49 0.03
CA SER A 85 -9.98 -7.55 0.17
C SER A 85 -9.42 -7.42 1.60
N ILE A 86 -10.23 -7.55 2.66
CA ILE A 86 -9.71 -7.54 4.05
C ILE A 86 -8.89 -8.80 4.33
N ALA A 87 -9.39 -9.97 3.93
CA ALA A 87 -8.68 -11.23 4.11
C ALA A 87 -7.38 -11.24 3.30
N SER A 88 -7.42 -10.82 2.03
CA SER A 88 -6.23 -10.71 1.18
C SER A 88 -5.19 -9.73 1.74
N ALA A 89 -5.62 -8.62 2.34
CA ALA A 89 -4.70 -7.68 2.98
C ALA A 89 -4.06 -8.27 4.25
N ALA A 90 -4.81 -9.06 5.02
CA ALA A 90 -4.29 -9.77 6.19
C ALA A 90 -3.25 -10.84 5.80
N GLU A 91 -3.51 -11.62 4.74
CA GLU A 91 -2.56 -12.60 4.21
C GLU A 91 -1.27 -11.93 3.75
N LEU A 92 -1.36 -10.85 2.97
CA LEU A 92 -0.19 -10.08 2.54
C LEU A 92 0.56 -9.48 3.74
N PHE A 93 -0.13 -9.02 4.77
CA PHE A 93 0.48 -8.52 5.99
C PHE A 93 1.31 -9.60 6.70
N ASP A 94 0.79 -10.82 6.80
CA ASP A 94 1.48 -11.95 7.43
C ASP A 94 2.68 -12.41 6.59
N GLU A 95 2.56 -12.46 5.26
CA GLU A 95 3.68 -12.75 4.35
C GLU A 95 4.81 -11.73 4.55
N LEU A 96 4.47 -10.43 4.61
CA LEU A 96 5.45 -9.38 4.80
C LEU A 96 6.11 -9.42 6.17
N ARG A 97 5.37 -9.81 7.22
CA ARG A 97 5.94 -10.05 8.55
C ARG A 97 6.99 -11.14 8.51
N GLU A 98 6.71 -12.24 7.82
CA GLU A 98 7.65 -13.35 7.69
C GLU A 98 8.91 -12.92 6.93
N ARG A 99 8.75 -12.22 5.81
CA ARG A 99 9.87 -11.68 5.01
C ARG A 99 10.71 -10.70 5.83
N LEU A 100 10.08 -9.78 6.57
CA LEU A 100 10.78 -8.85 7.47
C LEU A 100 11.63 -9.57 8.51
N SER A 101 11.13 -10.66 9.10
CA SER A 101 11.86 -11.44 10.11
C SER A 101 13.12 -12.13 9.58
N LYS A 102 13.18 -12.35 8.26
CA LYS A 102 14.30 -12.98 7.56
C LYS A 102 15.36 -11.98 7.11
N LEU A 103 15.05 -10.68 7.05
CA LEU A 103 16.04 -9.66 6.73
C LEU A 103 17.16 -9.68 7.79
N ARG A 104 18.40 -9.75 7.30
CA ARG A 104 19.62 -9.65 8.12
C ARG A 104 20.33 -8.37 7.73
N THR A 105 20.65 -7.56 8.72
CA THR A 105 21.20 -6.22 8.54
C THR A 105 22.58 -6.16 9.18
N THR A 106 23.47 -5.35 8.61
CA THR A 106 24.66 -4.86 9.30
C THR A 106 24.29 -3.56 10.01
N SER A 107 25.05 -3.14 11.02
CA SER A 107 24.71 -1.95 11.85
C SER A 107 24.43 -0.66 11.06
N ARG A 108 24.93 -0.56 9.82
CA ARG A 108 24.71 0.59 8.92
C ARG A 108 23.32 0.62 8.26
N LEU A 109 22.61 -0.51 8.20
CA LEU A 109 21.30 -0.64 7.54
C LEU A 109 20.13 -0.75 8.54
N ASP A 110 20.42 -0.72 9.84
CA ASP A 110 19.42 -0.85 10.90
C ASP A 110 18.34 0.22 10.80
N VAL A 111 18.73 1.47 10.51
CA VAL A 111 17.77 2.58 10.35
C VAL A 111 16.79 2.29 9.21
N HIS A 112 17.27 1.79 8.07
CA HIS A 112 16.42 1.43 6.94
C HIS A 112 15.46 0.27 7.33
N LEU A 113 15.97 -0.76 7.99
CA LEU A 113 15.13 -1.86 8.48
C LEU A 113 14.05 -1.37 9.46
N GLN A 114 14.40 -0.47 10.37
CA GLN A 114 13.44 0.11 11.32
C GLN A 114 12.33 0.92 10.63
N GLN A 115 12.61 1.59 9.52
CA GLN A 115 11.57 2.26 8.73
C GLN A 115 10.58 1.25 8.15
N LEU A 116 11.05 0.14 7.57
CA LEU A 116 10.18 -0.91 7.05
C LEU A 116 9.34 -1.58 8.14
N ILE A 117 9.94 -1.87 9.29
CA ILE A 117 9.25 -2.43 10.47
C ILE A 117 8.17 -1.45 10.98
N SER A 118 8.50 -0.16 11.06
CA SER A 118 7.56 0.87 11.53
C SER A 118 6.36 1.00 10.59
N ALA A 119 6.60 1.00 9.27
CA ALA A 119 5.54 1.00 8.27
C ALA A 119 4.64 -0.24 8.40
N HIS A 120 5.24 -1.44 8.48
CA HIS A 120 4.51 -2.69 8.68
C HIS A 120 3.62 -2.64 9.92
N ARG A 121 4.19 -2.28 11.08
CA ARG A 121 3.46 -2.20 12.35
C ARG A 121 2.25 -1.28 12.28
N LEU A 122 2.41 -0.08 11.72
CA LEU A 122 1.33 0.91 11.62
C LEU A 122 0.21 0.45 10.70
N VAL A 123 0.54 -0.21 9.58
CA VAL A 123 -0.46 -0.80 8.69
C VAL A 123 -1.19 -1.97 9.38
N GLY A 124 -0.46 -2.75 10.19
CA GLY A 124 -1.05 -3.80 11.03
C GLY A 124 -2.08 -3.25 12.02
N THR A 125 -1.79 -2.12 12.66
CA THR A 125 -2.77 -1.42 13.52
C THR A 125 -4.01 -1.02 12.73
N CYS A 126 -3.85 -0.51 11.51
CA CYS A 126 -4.98 -0.14 10.64
C CYS A 126 -5.85 -1.36 10.29
N LEU A 127 -5.23 -2.48 9.92
CA LEU A 127 -5.95 -3.73 9.61
C LEU A 127 -6.68 -4.29 10.83
N ALA A 128 -6.07 -4.24 12.02
CA ALA A 128 -6.72 -4.67 13.25
C ALA A 128 -8.01 -3.88 13.49
N VAL A 129 -7.96 -2.54 13.37
CA VAL A 129 -9.15 -1.69 13.52
C VAL A 129 -10.20 -2.02 12.46
N LEU A 130 -9.82 -2.20 11.19
CA LEU A 130 -10.80 -2.57 10.14
C LEU A 130 -11.50 -3.91 10.44
N ARG A 131 -10.77 -4.89 10.99
CA ARG A 131 -11.35 -6.19 11.40
C ARG A 131 -12.25 -6.07 12.63
N GLU A 132 -11.88 -5.25 13.61
CA GLU A 132 -12.73 -4.96 14.77
C GLU A 132 -14.02 -4.27 14.33
N GLN A 133 -13.92 -3.31 13.40
CA GLN A 133 -15.08 -2.62 12.83
C GLN A 133 -15.97 -3.57 12.01
N GLN A 134 -15.40 -4.58 11.36
CA GLN A 134 -16.17 -5.63 10.68
C GLN A 134 -17.06 -6.40 11.68
N ALA A 135 -16.53 -6.74 12.85
CA ALA A 135 -17.26 -7.46 13.89
C ALA A 135 -18.23 -6.57 14.69
N ALA A 136 -17.91 -5.30 14.90
CA ALA A 136 -18.75 -4.33 15.60
C ALA A 136 -19.96 -3.92 14.74
N LYS A 137 -21.06 -3.41 15.33
CA LYS A 137 -22.24 -2.89 14.57
C LYS A 137 -22.32 -1.36 14.50
N ASN A 138 -21.31 -0.66 15.01
CA ASN A 138 -21.29 0.80 15.12
C ASN A 138 -20.66 1.49 13.90
N THR A 139 -20.97 2.76 13.68
CA THR A 139 -20.33 3.56 12.62
C THR A 139 -18.80 3.50 12.73
N PRO A 140 -18.08 3.19 11.65
CA PRO A 140 -16.62 3.11 11.68
C PRO A 140 -16.00 4.47 12.00
N ASP A 141 -15.18 4.53 13.04
CA ASP A 141 -14.27 5.65 13.28
C ASP A 141 -12.93 5.35 12.58
N LEU A 142 -12.55 6.24 11.66
CA LEU A 142 -11.37 6.09 10.82
C LEU A 142 -10.31 7.17 11.08
N ALA A 143 -10.54 8.10 12.01
CA ALA A 143 -9.61 9.20 12.24
C ALA A 143 -8.21 8.70 12.64
N GLU A 144 -8.14 7.82 13.64
CA GLU A 144 -6.89 7.21 14.09
C GLU A 144 -6.27 6.28 13.02
N PRO A 145 -7.00 5.33 12.41
CA PRO A 145 -6.46 4.51 11.33
C PRO A 145 -5.89 5.30 10.14
N LEU A 146 -6.52 6.41 9.75
CA LEU A 146 -6.00 7.28 8.69
C LEU A 146 -4.68 7.98 9.11
N GLY A 147 -4.57 8.37 10.38
CA GLY A 147 -3.34 8.92 10.95
C GLY A 147 -2.20 7.89 10.93
N ASN A 148 -2.49 6.65 11.34
CA ASN A 148 -1.53 5.54 11.31
C ASN A 148 -1.09 5.20 9.89
N LEU A 149 -2.03 5.16 8.93
CA LEU A 149 -1.72 4.88 7.53
C LEU A 149 -0.85 5.97 6.89
N SER A 150 -1.13 7.24 7.22
CA SER A 150 -0.31 8.38 6.80
C SER A 150 1.10 8.33 7.39
N ALA A 151 1.24 7.92 8.65
CA ALA A 151 2.55 7.68 9.26
C ALA A 151 3.29 6.50 8.60
N ALA A 152 2.59 5.41 8.28
CA ALA A 152 3.19 4.28 7.57
C ALA A 152 3.73 4.68 6.19
N TYR A 153 2.98 5.49 5.43
CA TYR A 153 3.42 6.05 4.16
C TYR A 153 4.72 6.86 4.31
N ARG A 154 4.83 7.70 5.34
CA ARG A 154 6.04 8.50 5.61
C ARG A 154 7.25 7.61 5.94
N HIS A 155 7.07 6.58 6.77
CA HIS A 155 8.13 5.61 7.04
C HIS A 155 8.59 4.90 5.77
N LEU A 156 7.65 4.46 4.93
CA LEU A 156 7.99 3.82 3.67
C LEU A 156 8.67 4.81 2.70
N GLN A 157 8.25 6.07 2.68
CA GLN A 157 8.93 7.12 1.92
C GLN A 157 10.38 7.31 2.40
N SER A 158 10.62 7.34 3.71
CA SER A 158 11.97 7.41 4.29
C SER A 158 12.82 6.16 4.02
N ALA A 159 12.21 5.01 3.73
CA ALA A 159 12.87 3.79 3.29
C ALA A 159 13.08 3.72 1.77
N SER A 160 12.80 4.78 1.01
CA SER A 160 13.06 4.78 -0.44
C SER A 160 14.57 4.78 -0.70
N GLU A 161 15.00 4.00 -1.68
CA GLU A 161 16.39 3.85 -2.08
C GLU A 161 16.44 3.55 -3.58
N ASP A 162 16.78 4.59 -4.35
CA ASP A 162 16.75 4.57 -5.82
C ASP A 162 17.69 3.52 -6.40
N ARG A 163 18.83 3.24 -5.73
CA ARG A 163 19.81 2.24 -6.19
C ARG A 163 19.25 0.82 -6.24
N PHE A 164 18.23 0.55 -5.44
CA PHE A 164 17.49 -0.72 -5.46
C PHE A 164 16.11 -0.59 -6.10
N GLY A 165 15.82 0.53 -6.76
CA GLY A 165 14.54 0.81 -7.40
C GLY A 165 13.37 0.86 -6.41
N MET A 166 13.64 1.30 -5.18
CA MET A 166 12.60 1.52 -4.15
C MET A 166 12.17 2.97 -4.20
N THR A 167 11.10 3.25 -4.95
CA THR A 167 10.60 4.61 -5.13
C THR A 167 9.12 4.73 -4.79
N MET A 168 8.78 5.77 -4.03
CA MET A 168 7.38 6.18 -3.85
C MET A 168 6.95 7.00 -5.05
N VAL A 169 5.66 6.91 -5.39
CA VAL A 169 5.08 7.83 -6.38
C VAL A 169 4.80 9.14 -5.65
N ASP A 170 5.48 10.22 -6.05
CA ASP A 170 5.19 11.55 -5.54
C ASP A 170 3.99 12.17 -6.28
N PHE A 171 2.82 12.13 -5.63
CA PHE A 171 1.60 12.71 -6.18
C PHE A 171 1.43 14.21 -5.88
N ARG A 172 2.35 14.85 -5.14
CA ARG A 172 2.26 16.29 -4.81
C ARG A 172 2.17 17.17 -6.05
N HIS A 173 2.73 16.71 -7.16
CA HIS A 173 2.69 17.39 -8.46
C HIS A 173 1.71 16.78 -9.47
N SER A 174 0.98 15.73 -9.10
CA SER A 174 0.09 14.98 -10.00
C SER A 174 -1.40 15.29 -9.78
N CYS A 175 -1.76 15.92 -8.65
CA CYS A 175 -3.14 16.35 -8.42
C CYS A 175 -3.40 17.71 -9.08
N CYS A 176 -4.28 17.75 -10.08
CA CYS A 176 -4.73 18.98 -10.74
C CYS A 176 -5.37 20.00 -9.78
N ASN A 177 -5.77 19.57 -8.58
CA ASN A 177 -6.39 20.42 -7.56
C ASN A 177 -5.38 21.01 -6.56
N CYS A 178 -4.30 20.29 -6.21
CA CYS A 178 -3.34 20.71 -5.17
C CYS A 178 -2.07 21.38 -5.73
N GLY A 179 -1.80 21.27 -7.03
CA GLY A 179 -0.66 21.93 -7.67
C GLY A 179 -0.81 23.45 -7.90
N ALA A 180 -1.93 24.05 -7.49
CA ALA A 180 -2.24 25.47 -7.73
C ALA A 180 -1.71 26.42 -6.63
N GLU A 181 -1.45 25.93 -5.42
CA GLU A 181 -1.07 26.78 -4.27
C GLU A 181 0.35 27.36 -4.37
N GLY A 182 1.19 26.88 -5.30
CA GLY A 182 2.54 27.39 -5.55
C GLY A 182 2.63 28.59 -6.50
N ARG A 183 1.51 29.09 -7.06
CA ARG A 183 1.52 30.16 -8.09
C ARG A 183 0.93 31.51 -7.65
N LEU A 184 0.69 31.72 -6.35
CA LEU A 184 0.10 32.97 -5.83
C LEU A 184 1.05 33.87 -5.02
N SER A 185 2.37 33.63 -5.05
CA SER A 185 3.35 34.58 -4.51
C SER A 185 4.36 35.03 -5.57
N SER A 186 3.94 35.99 -6.37
CA SER A 186 4.81 37.00 -6.98
C SER A 186 3.92 38.18 -7.40
N VAL A 187 3.72 39.10 -6.46
CA VAL A 187 3.41 40.50 -6.76
C VAL A 187 4.71 41.16 -7.20
#